data_AF-A0A5J4FYE0-F1
#
_entry.id   AF-A0A5J4FYE0-F1
#
_cell.length_a   1.000
_cell.length_b   1.000
_cell.length_c   1.000
_cell.angle_alpha   90.00
_cell.angle_beta   90.00
_cell.angle_gamma   90.00
#
_symmetry.space_group_name_H-M   'P 1'
#
loop_
_entity.id
_entity.type
_entity.pdbx_description
1 polymer ?
#
loop_
_entity_poly.entity_id
_entity_poly.type
_entity_poly.pdbx_seq_one_letter_code
_entity_poly.pdbx_strand_id
1 'polypeptide(L)'
;MTRLHISEIIKNIENEVLFEAVSQDYSFTIKIDNYVPYACGAVHDGHQFRKELWENCIHTEYDRWFEEDPCTKEFVKTHPIVIAGCDSRFEYDLNRDPSNAIYEDAWGKKLWRTPLDSDNRKRVLKNIPLFIR
;
A
#
# COMPACT_ATOMS: atom_id res chain seq x y z
N MET A 1 7.39 15.17 -6.98
CA MET A 1 6.60 13.96 -7.23
C MET A 1 5.38 14.29 -8.08
N THR A 2 5.27 13.67 -9.25
CA THR A 2 4.16 13.85 -10.21
C THR A 2 3.02 12.88 -9.91
N ARG A 3 1.77 13.29 -10.07
CA ARG A 3 0.63 12.37 -9.91
C ARG A 3 0.34 11.68 -11.25
N LEU A 4 0.35 10.35 -11.28
CA LEU A 4 0.23 9.56 -12.52
C LEU A 4 -0.77 8.40 -12.37
N HIS A 5 -1.47 8.08 -13.45
CA HIS A 5 -2.23 6.83 -13.54
C HIS A 5 -1.28 5.62 -13.56
N ILE A 6 -1.75 4.47 -13.06
CA ILE A 6 -0.97 3.21 -13.08
C ILE A 6 -0.50 2.88 -14.51
N SER A 7 -1.32 3.13 -15.52
CA SER A 7 -0.95 2.94 -16.93
C SER A 7 0.22 3.82 -17.38
N GLU A 8 0.33 5.04 -16.86
CA GLU A 8 1.45 5.96 -17.16
C GLU A 8 2.71 5.55 -16.41
N ILE A 9 2.57 5.11 -15.16
CA ILE A 9 3.68 4.54 -14.36
C ILE A 9 4.26 3.32 -15.08
N ILE A 10 3.42 2.36 -15.50
CA ILE A 10 3.86 1.17 -16.26
C ILE A 10 4.56 1.59 -17.56
N LYS A 11 3.97 2.51 -18.32
CA LYS A 11 4.58 3.01 -19.56
C LYS A 11 5.95 3.64 -19.31
N ASN A 12 6.11 4.42 -18.24
CA ASN A 12 7.41 4.99 -17.90
C ASN A 12 8.42 3.90 -17.53
N ILE A 13 7.99 2.87 -16.77
CA ILE A 13 8.83 1.71 -16.43
C ILE A 13 9.32 1.00 -17.69
N GLU A 14 8.41 0.67 -18.62
CA GLU A 14 8.70 -0.03 -19.87
C GLU A 14 9.63 0.74 -20.81
N ASN A 15 9.61 2.07 -20.76
CA ASN A 15 10.46 2.95 -21.58
C ASN A 15 11.74 3.40 -20.85
N GLU A 16 12.04 2.80 -19.70
CA GLU A 16 13.20 3.14 -18.88
C GLU A 16 13.31 4.64 -18.51
N VAL A 17 12.16 5.30 -18.35
CA VAL A 17 12.10 6.71 -17.96
C VAL A 17 12.42 6.82 -16.48
N LEU A 18 13.26 7.79 -16.10
CA LEU A 18 13.49 8.13 -14.69
C LEU A 18 12.37 9.07 -14.21
N PHE A 19 11.71 8.73 -13.11
CA PHE A 19 10.60 9.52 -12.59
C PHE A 19 10.39 9.29 -11.10
N GLU A 20 9.71 10.25 -10.47
CA GLU A 20 9.19 10.12 -9.11
C GLU A 20 7.71 10.49 -9.13
N ALA A 21 6.86 9.56 -8.72
CA ALA A 21 5.42 9.71 -8.82
C ALA A 21 4.66 9.20 -7.59
N VAL A 22 3.46 9.76 -7.42
CA VAL A 22 2.41 9.24 -6.56
C VAL A 22 1.30 8.71 -7.47
N SER A 23 0.71 7.57 -7.12
CA SER A 23 -0.40 7.00 -7.88
C SER A 23 -1.58 7.98 -7.93
N GLN A 24 -2.41 7.86 -8.97
CA GLN A 24 -3.56 8.73 -9.16
C GLN A 24 -4.52 8.71 -7.97
N ASP A 25 -4.65 7.61 -7.26
CA ASP A 25 -5.50 7.45 -6.08
C ASP A 25 -4.76 7.68 -4.75
N TYR A 26 -3.48 8.05 -4.78
CA TYR A 26 -2.60 8.21 -3.63
C TYR A 26 -2.30 6.94 -2.81
N SER A 27 -2.65 5.75 -3.31
CA SER A 27 -2.39 4.46 -2.65
C SER A 27 -0.90 4.11 -2.51
N PHE A 28 -0.02 4.63 -3.40
CA PHE A 28 1.42 4.42 -3.29
C PHE A 28 2.27 5.52 -3.93
N THR A 29 3.56 5.51 -3.61
CA THR A 29 4.60 6.30 -4.29
C THR A 29 5.63 5.39 -4.94
N ILE A 30 6.23 5.85 -6.04
CA ILE A 30 7.32 5.18 -6.73
C ILE A 30 8.38 6.19 -7.13
N LYS A 31 9.64 5.83 -6.94
CA LYS A 31 10.81 6.59 -7.38
C LYS A 31 11.72 5.67 -8.17
N ILE A 32 12.11 6.10 -9.36
CA ILE A 32 13.10 5.46 -10.23
C ILE A 32 14.10 6.51 -10.68
N ASP A 33 15.31 6.44 -10.13
CA ASP A 33 16.43 7.33 -10.39
C ASP A 33 17.61 6.61 -11.05
N ASN A 34 17.59 5.27 -11.11
CA ASN A 34 18.39 4.45 -12.02
C ASN A 34 17.76 3.04 -12.16
N TYR A 35 17.88 2.41 -13.33
CA TYR A 35 17.43 1.03 -13.54
C TYR A 35 18.51 0.04 -13.08
N VAL A 36 18.15 -0.79 -12.11
CA VAL A 36 19.01 -1.79 -11.47
C VAL A 36 18.22 -3.09 -11.26
N PRO A 37 18.87 -4.27 -11.11
CA PRO A 37 18.16 -5.55 -11.03
C PRO A 37 17.55 -5.81 -9.63
N TYR A 38 17.18 -4.76 -8.89
CA TYR A 38 16.53 -4.86 -7.59
C TYR A 38 15.65 -3.65 -7.32
N ALA A 39 14.66 -3.81 -6.45
CA ALA A 39 13.80 -2.73 -5.96
C ALA A 39 13.64 -2.84 -4.45
N CYS A 40 13.44 -1.71 -3.78
CA CYS A 40 13.14 -1.64 -2.36
C CYS A 40 11.66 -1.34 -2.16
N GLY A 41 10.98 -2.16 -1.36
CA GLY A 41 9.58 -2.00 -1.01
C GLY A 41 9.40 -1.56 0.45
N ALA A 42 8.79 -0.41 0.68
CA ALA A 42 8.31 0.03 1.99
C ALA A 42 6.79 -0.17 2.05
N VAL A 43 6.37 -1.43 2.07
CA VAL A 43 4.98 -1.84 1.80
C VAL A 43 4.01 -1.55 2.95
N HIS A 44 4.52 -1.26 4.15
CA HIS A 44 3.75 -0.91 5.36
C HIS A 44 4.15 0.45 5.93
N ASP A 45 4.73 1.35 5.11
CA ASP A 45 5.10 2.73 5.48
C ASP A 45 3.88 3.63 5.73
N GLY A 46 2.76 3.28 5.09
CA GLY A 46 1.55 4.07 5.01
C GLY A 46 0.58 3.87 6.18
N HIS A 47 -0.15 4.94 6.49
CA HIS A 47 -1.19 4.97 7.54
C HIS A 47 -2.56 5.40 7.01
N GLN A 48 -2.72 5.66 5.70
CA GLN A 48 -4.00 6.11 5.17
C GLN A 48 -5.05 5.00 5.33
N PHE A 49 -6.22 5.36 5.85
CA PHE A 49 -7.29 4.40 6.12
C PHE A 49 -8.63 5.02 5.76
N ARG A 50 -9.40 4.39 4.85
CA ARG A 50 -10.65 4.96 4.35
C ARG A 50 -11.64 5.26 5.47
N LYS A 51 -12.13 6.50 5.51
CA LYS A 51 -13.08 6.98 6.54
C LYS A 51 -14.34 6.12 6.69
N GLU A 52 -14.86 5.61 5.57
CA GLU A 52 -16.03 4.72 5.55
C GLU A 52 -15.80 3.40 6.32
N LEU A 53 -14.55 3.00 6.58
CA LEU A 53 -14.20 1.80 7.32
C LEU A 53 -13.99 2.04 8.82
N TRP A 54 -13.93 3.30 9.26
CA TRP A 54 -13.52 3.64 10.64
C TRP A 54 -14.49 3.11 11.69
N GLU A 55 -15.80 3.24 11.45
CA GLU A 55 -16.81 2.77 12.41
C GLU A 55 -16.82 1.25 12.55
N ASN A 56 -16.52 0.53 11.47
CA ASN A 56 -16.47 -0.93 11.46
C ASN A 56 -15.12 -1.49 11.95
N CYS A 57 -14.06 -0.69 11.96
CA CYS A 57 -12.75 -1.10 12.45
C CYS A 57 -12.73 -1.12 13.99
N ILE A 58 -12.25 -2.22 14.57
CA ILE A 58 -12.08 -2.39 16.02
C ILE A 58 -10.72 -1.82 16.46
N HIS A 59 -9.73 -1.80 15.57
CA HIS A 59 -8.40 -1.27 15.85
C HIS A 59 -8.43 0.26 15.83
N THR A 60 -7.95 0.86 16.91
CA THR A 60 -7.77 2.32 16.98
C THR A 60 -6.70 2.78 15.98
N GLU A 61 -6.61 4.08 15.74
CA GLU A 61 -5.51 4.66 14.96
C GLU A 61 -4.14 4.24 15.51
N TYR A 62 -3.99 4.31 16.84
CA TYR A 62 -2.76 3.88 17.52
C TYR A 62 -2.50 2.38 17.40
N ASP A 63 -3.54 1.53 17.54
CA ASP A 63 -3.39 0.08 17.36
C ASP A 63 -2.84 -0.25 15.97
N ARG A 64 -3.32 0.46 14.94
CA ARG A 64 -2.83 0.27 13.57
C ARG A 64 -1.40 0.78 13.41
N TRP A 65 -1.13 2.00 13.87
CA TRP A 65 0.19 2.61 13.79
C TRP A 65 1.27 1.78 14.49
N PHE A 66 0.93 1.12 15.61
CA PHE A 66 1.85 0.28 16.37
C PHE A 66 2.35 -0.96 15.59
N GLU A 67 1.55 -1.46 14.64
CA GLU A 67 1.89 -2.66 13.85
C GLU A 67 2.27 -2.35 12.39
N GLU A 68 2.08 -1.12 11.96
CA GLU A 68 2.65 -0.61 10.72
C GLU A 68 4.16 -0.42 10.88
N ASP A 69 4.85 -0.23 9.76
CA ASP A 69 6.29 -0.01 9.73
C ASP A 69 6.58 1.45 9.30
N PRO A 70 6.18 2.46 10.11
CA PRO A 70 6.31 3.86 9.73
C PRO A 70 7.78 4.22 9.50
N CYS A 71 8.00 5.12 8.54
CA CYS A 71 9.34 5.57 8.14
C CYS A 71 10.22 4.49 7.48
N THR A 72 9.70 3.31 7.12
CA THR A 72 10.45 2.32 6.33
C THR A 72 10.92 2.88 4.99
N LYS A 73 10.14 3.77 4.36
CA LYS A 73 10.56 4.45 3.12
C LYS A 73 11.80 5.30 3.33
N GLU A 74 11.92 5.96 4.49
CA GLU A 74 13.05 6.83 4.80
C GLU A 74 14.38 6.05 4.86
N PHE A 75 14.36 4.82 5.39
CA PHE A 75 15.54 3.95 5.43
C PHE A 75 16.04 3.55 4.04
N VAL A 76 15.12 3.37 3.07
CA VAL A 76 15.46 2.87 1.73
C VAL A 76 15.51 3.98 0.66
N LYS A 77 15.22 5.23 1.01
CA LYS A 77 15.03 6.32 0.05
C LYS A 77 16.23 6.62 -0.86
N THR A 78 17.44 6.22 -0.46
CA THR A 78 18.66 6.42 -1.26
C THR A 78 18.87 5.35 -2.32
N HIS A 79 18.08 4.26 -2.31
CA HIS A 79 18.15 3.24 -3.34
C HIS A 79 17.49 3.71 -4.64
N PRO A 80 17.89 3.19 -5.82
CA PRO A 80 17.48 3.74 -7.11
C PRO A 80 16.05 3.40 -7.55
N ILE A 81 15.46 2.34 -7.00
CA ILE A 81 14.07 1.94 -7.25
C ILE A 81 13.42 1.74 -5.89
N VAL A 82 12.52 2.65 -5.53
CA VAL A 82 11.81 2.62 -4.25
C VAL A 82 10.32 2.70 -4.52
N ILE A 83 9.57 1.75 -3.97
CA ILE A 83 8.11 1.77 -3.99
C ILE A 83 7.60 1.71 -2.55
N ALA A 84 6.62 2.54 -2.21
CA ALA A 84 6.12 2.64 -0.85
C ALA A 84 4.60 2.74 -0.82
N GLY A 85 3.96 1.91 0.00
CA GLY A 85 2.53 1.96 0.24
C GLY A 85 2.17 3.19 1.07
N CYS A 86 1.08 3.86 0.72
CA CYS A 86 0.56 4.99 1.48
C CYS A 86 -0.62 4.60 2.39
N ASP A 87 -1.32 3.53 2.03
CA ASP A 87 -2.43 2.97 2.79
C ASP A 87 -1.94 2.09 3.94
N SER A 88 -2.73 2.04 5.00
CA SER A 88 -2.53 1.19 6.16
C SER A 88 -2.61 -0.28 5.75
N ARG A 89 -1.69 -1.09 6.27
CA ARG A 89 -1.71 -2.56 6.09
C ARG A 89 -2.98 -3.23 6.60
N PHE A 90 -3.76 -2.55 7.44
CA PHE A 90 -5.03 -3.02 7.96
C PHE A 90 -6.19 -2.81 6.99
N GLU A 91 -6.03 -1.95 5.98
CA GLU A 91 -7.00 -1.93 4.88
C GLU A 91 -6.75 -3.11 3.95
N TYR A 92 -5.49 -3.32 3.58
CA TYR A 92 -5.00 -4.49 2.88
C TYR A 92 -3.49 -4.64 3.08
N ASP A 93 -3.03 -5.85 3.35
CA ASP A 93 -1.61 -6.15 3.51
C ASP A 93 -0.99 -6.48 2.15
N LEU A 94 -0.15 -5.56 1.65
CA LEU A 94 0.59 -5.71 0.41
C LEU A 94 1.62 -6.84 0.43
N ASN A 95 2.01 -7.36 1.60
CA ASN A 95 2.93 -8.48 1.78
C ASN A 95 2.18 -9.82 1.95
N ARG A 96 0.94 -9.89 1.47
CA ARG A 96 0.09 -11.10 1.44
C ARG A 96 -0.51 -11.28 0.06
N ASP A 97 -0.88 -12.51 -0.26
CA ASP A 97 -1.65 -12.76 -1.48
C ASP A 97 -3.07 -12.14 -1.36
N PRO A 98 -3.76 -11.86 -2.48
CA PRO A 98 -5.05 -11.19 -2.46
C PRO A 98 -6.14 -11.90 -1.63
N SER A 99 -6.08 -13.23 -1.46
CA SER A 99 -7.07 -13.95 -0.65
C SER A 99 -6.89 -13.72 0.85
N ASN A 100 -5.67 -13.40 1.28
CA ASN A 100 -5.28 -13.18 2.67
C ASN A 100 -4.88 -11.73 3.00
N ALA A 101 -4.95 -10.81 2.03
CA ALA A 101 -4.58 -9.41 2.22
C ALA A 101 -5.52 -8.65 3.17
N ILE A 102 -6.76 -9.11 3.35
CA ILE A 102 -7.73 -8.49 4.26
C ILE A 102 -7.76 -9.31 5.55
N TYR A 103 -7.31 -8.72 6.65
CA TYR A 103 -7.36 -9.38 7.95
C TYR A 103 -8.79 -9.57 8.45
N GLU A 104 -9.07 -10.77 8.98
CA GLU A 104 -10.23 -11.02 9.84
C GLU A 104 -9.87 -10.76 11.31
N ASP A 105 -8.66 -11.20 11.70
CA ASP A 105 -8.05 -11.03 12.99
C ASP A 105 -6.58 -10.59 12.84
N ALA A 106 -6.16 -9.65 13.67
CA ALA A 106 -4.77 -9.22 13.81
C ALA A 106 -4.37 -9.36 15.29
N TRP A 107 -3.34 -10.17 15.56
CA TRP A 107 -2.78 -10.42 16.90
C TRP A 107 -3.81 -10.81 17.98
N GLY A 108 -4.74 -11.69 17.62
CA GLY A 108 -5.75 -12.21 18.54
C GLY A 108 -6.92 -11.24 18.81
N LYS A 109 -6.99 -10.13 18.07
CA LYS A 109 -8.11 -9.19 18.06
C LYS A 109 -8.75 -9.19 16.67
N LYS A 110 -10.08 -9.27 16.62
CA LYS A 110 -10.82 -9.09 15.37
C LYS A 110 -10.55 -7.71 14.81
N LEU A 111 -10.35 -7.61 13.49
CA LEU A 111 -10.19 -6.33 12.84
C LEU A 111 -11.53 -5.61 12.67
N TRP A 112 -12.59 -6.34 12.32
CA TRP A 112 -13.89 -5.79 11.96
C TRP A 112 -14.98 -6.14 12.97
N ARG A 113 -15.87 -5.18 13.29
CA ARG A 113 -17.06 -5.41 14.14
C ARG A 113 -18.04 -6.35 13.45
N THR A 114 -18.28 -6.10 12.17
CA THR A 114 -19.00 -6.99 11.25
C THR A 114 -18.11 -7.31 10.06
N PRO A 115 -18.20 -8.52 9.48
CA PRO A 115 -17.44 -8.85 8.27
C PRO A 115 -17.66 -7.79 7.18
N LEU A 116 -16.59 -7.40 6.49
CA LEU A 116 -16.69 -6.48 5.36
C LEU A 116 -17.64 -7.04 4.32
N ASP A 117 -18.56 -6.20 3.84
CA ASP A 117 -19.45 -6.56 2.74
C ASP A 117 -18.67 -6.83 1.44
N SER A 118 -19.34 -7.47 0.50
CA SER A 118 -18.73 -7.90 -0.76
C SER A 118 -18.23 -6.73 -1.62
N ASP A 119 -18.86 -5.56 -1.53
CA ASP A 119 -18.48 -4.38 -2.32
C ASP A 119 -17.24 -3.71 -1.75
N ASN A 120 -17.15 -3.57 -0.43
CA ASN A 120 -15.97 -3.11 0.28
C ASN A 120 -14.79 -4.06 0.04
N ARG A 121 -15.00 -5.39 0.14
CA ARG A 121 -13.95 -6.36 -0.18
C ARG A 121 -13.46 -6.22 -1.61
N LYS A 122 -14.36 -6.11 -2.60
CA LYS A 122 -13.96 -5.91 -4.01
C LYS A 122 -13.19 -4.61 -4.19
N ARG A 123 -13.59 -3.52 -3.53
CA ARG A 123 -12.91 -2.23 -3.61
C ARG A 123 -11.51 -2.29 -3.01
N VAL A 124 -11.35 -2.92 -1.86
CA VAL A 124 -10.03 -3.20 -1.26
C VAL A 124 -9.15 -4.00 -2.23
N LEU A 125 -9.68 -5.11 -2.76
CA LEU A 125 -8.91 -5.99 -3.65
C LEU A 125 -8.54 -5.33 -4.98
N LYS A 126 -9.33 -4.37 -5.47
CA LYS A 126 -8.98 -3.55 -6.64
C LYS A 126 -7.80 -2.62 -6.36
N ASN A 127 -7.65 -2.18 -5.11
CA ASN A 127 -6.59 -1.28 -4.69
C ASN A 127 -5.29 -2.01 -4.37
N ILE A 128 -5.30 -3.34 -4.19
CA ILE A 128 -4.06 -4.14 -4.15
C ILE A 128 -3.41 -3.96 -5.52
N PRO A 129 -2.40 -3.09 -5.64
CA PRO A 129 -1.79 -2.84 -6.92
C PRO A 129 -0.98 -4.11 -7.26
N LEU A 130 -0.63 -4.32 -8.52
CA LEU A 130 0.15 -5.48 -8.99
C LEU A 130 1.61 -5.49 -8.44
N PHE A 131 1.84 -5.09 -7.18
CA PHE A 131 3.14 -4.99 -6.52
C PHE A 131 3.88 -6.32 -6.46
N ILE A 132 3.16 -7.46 -6.53
CA ILE A 132 3.71 -8.81 -6.37
C ILE A 132 3.12 -9.77 -7.41
N ARG A 133 3.08 -9.37 -8.68
CA ARG A 133 2.87 -10.31 -9.80
C ARG A 133 3.96 -10.17 -10.84
#